data_AF-A0A2T4DSL1-F1
#
_entry.id   AF-A0A2T4DSL1-F1
#
_cell.length_a   1.000
_cell.length_b   1.000
_cell.length_c   1.000
_cell.angle_alpha   90.00
_cell.angle_beta   90.00
_cell.angle_gamma   90.00
#
_symmetry.space_group_name_H-M   'P 1'
#
loop_
_entity.id
_entity.type
_entity.pdbx_description
1 polymer ?
#
loop_
_entity_poly.entity_id
_entity_poly.type
_entity_poly.pdbx_seq_one_letter_code
_entity_poly.pdbx_strand_id
1 'polypeptide(L)'
;MKHYKKVARLKNIAFNEIEKPFKWSEDFGHFKEITHTGFFGLGAGLEMPSLHSKEYDFPDEITATGIAMYIGLIEQFTSDVQD
;
A
#
# COMPACT_ATOMS: atom_id res chain seq x y z
N MET A 1 0.64 4.94 10.05
CA MET A 1 1.88 5.29 9.31
C MET A 1 3.13 4.56 9.81
N LYS A 2 3.37 4.46 11.13
CA LYS A 2 4.58 3.81 11.71
C LYS A 2 4.87 2.40 11.15
N HIS A 3 3.85 1.54 11.05
CA HIS A 3 4.02 0.15 10.57
C HIS A 3 4.46 0.09 9.10
N TYR A 4 3.81 0.84 8.21
CA TYR A 4 4.18 0.90 6.79
C TYR A 4 5.61 1.39 6.58
N LYS A 5 6.00 2.50 7.22
CA LYS A 5 7.36 3.03 7.12
C LYS A 5 8.41 2.06 7.67
N LYS A 6 8.10 1.36 8.77
CA LYS A 6 8.97 0.32 9.33
C LYS A 6 9.15 -0.84 8.35
N VAL A 7 8.06 -1.38 7.81
CA VAL A 7 8.10 -2.51 6.88
C VAL A 7 8.81 -2.14 5.58
N ALA A 8 8.49 -0.99 4.99
CA ALA A 8 9.15 -0.51 3.79
C ALA A 8 10.67 -0.40 3.99
N ARG A 9 11.12 0.15 5.12
CA ARG A 9 12.54 0.20 5.47
C ARG A 9 13.17 -1.20 5.59
N LEU A 10 12.49 -2.14 6.25
CA LEU A 10 13.00 -3.51 6.45
C LEU A 10 13.10 -4.30 5.15
N LYS A 11 12.16 -4.08 4.22
CA LYS A 11 12.14 -4.74 2.90
C LYS A 11 12.91 -3.93 1.84
N ASN A 12 13.57 -2.84 2.21
CA ASN A 12 14.31 -1.94 1.32
C ASN A 12 13.46 -1.38 0.16
N ILE A 13 12.23 -0.97 0.48
CA ILE A 13 11.25 -0.41 -0.46
C ILE A 13 11.19 1.10 -0.29
N ALA A 14 11.22 1.84 -1.40
CA ALA A 14 11.02 3.28 -1.39
C ALA A 14 9.64 3.64 -0.81
N PHE A 15 9.61 4.57 0.13
CA PHE A 15 8.39 4.95 0.84
C PHE A 15 8.11 6.43 0.66
N ASN A 16 6.93 6.76 0.14
CA ASN A 16 6.43 8.12 0.04
C ASN A 16 5.21 8.31 0.93
N GLU A 17 5.22 9.35 1.75
CA GLU A 17 4.06 9.74 2.56
C GLU A 17 3.26 10.79 1.79
N ILE A 18 1.96 10.55 1.62
CA ILE A 18 1.09 11.50 0.94
C ILE A 18 0.81 12.70 1.86
N GLU A 19 1.02 13.92 1.35
CA GLU A 19 0.70 15.13 2.11
C GLU A 19 -0.81 15.43 2.12
N LYS A 20 -1.52 14.97 1.09
CA LYS A 20 -2.96 15.20 0.92
C LYS A 20 -3.65 13.88 0.59
N PRO A 21 -4.87 13.66 1.11
CA PRO A 21 -5.69 12.52 0.72
C PRO A 21 -5.93 12.50 -0.79
N PHE A 22 -6.05 11.30 -1.34
CA PHE A 22 -6.52 11.14 -2.69
C PHE A 22 -7.98 11.56 -2.85
N LYS A 23 -8.36 12.04 -4.05
CA LYS A 23 -9.72 12.51 -4.35
C LYS A 23 -10.71 11.39 -4.68
N TRP A 24 -10.22 10.21 -5.06
CA TRP A 24 -11.06 9.09 -5.43
C TRP A 24 -11.64 8.42 -4.17
N SER A 25 -12.88 7.96 -4.28
CA SER A 25 -13.54 7.17 -3.25
C SER A 25 -13.15 5.70 -3.40
N GLU A 26 -12.86 5.03 -2.29
CA GLU A 26 -12.57 3.60 -2.22
C GLU A 26 -13.49 2.96 -1.18
N ASP A 27 -14.18 1.88 -1.55
CA ASP A 27 -15.21 1.27 -0.71
C ASP A 27 -14.62 0.59 0.54
N PHE A 28 -13.34 0.22 0.49
CA PHE A 28 -12.57 -0.27 1.64
C PHE A 28 -12.62 0.70 2.82
N GLY A 29 -12.83 2.00 2.56
CA GLY A 29 -13.02 3.02 3.59
C GLY A 29 -14.17 2.72 4.56
N HIS A 30 -15.19 1.96 4.17
CA HIS A 30 -16.30 1.58 5.05
C HIS A 30 -15.87 0.65 6.19
N PHE A 31 -14.85 -0.19 6.00
CA PHE A 31 -14.37 -1.10 7.05
C PHE A 31 -13.76 -0.38 8.26
N LYS A 32 -13.40 0.92 8.12
CA LYS A 32 -12.86 1.72 9.22
C LYS A 32 -13.85 1.87 10.40
N GLU A 33 -15.15 1.72 10.14
CA GLU A 33 -16.19 1.79 11.16
C GLU A 33 -16.25 0.52 12.04
N ILE A 34 -15.66 -0.58 11.56
CA ILE A 34 -15.72 -1.90 12.18
C ILE A 34 -14.39 -2.26 12.86
N THR A 35 -13.26 -1.86 12.26
CA THR A 35 -11.93 -2.22 12.76
C THR A 35 -10.87 -1.20 12.36
N HIS A 36 -9.68 -1.33 12.94
CA HIS A 36 -8.51 -0.56 12.50
C HIS A 36 -8.14 -0.97 11.08
N THR A 37 -8.22 -0.02 10.15
CA THR A 37 -7.87 -0.23 8.75
C THR A 37 -6.62 0.55 8.38
N GLY A 38 -6.01 0.16 7.29
CA GLY A 38 -4.99 0.97 6.65
C GLY A 38 -4.82 0.59 5.19
N PHE A 39 -4.41 1.57 4.40
CA PHE A 39 -4.37 1.49 2.95
C PHE A 39 -3.07 2.12 2.45
N PHE A 40 -2.48 1.56 1.40
CA PHE A 40 -1.30 2.10 0.74
C PHE A 40 -1.41 1.88 -0.77
N GLY A 41 -0.78 2.76 -1.54
CA GLY A 41 -0.68 2.63 -3.00
C GLY A 41 0.68 2.07 -3.42
N LEU A 42 0.72 1.46 -4.60
CA LEU A 42 1.96 1.12 -5.29
C LEU A 42 2.25 2.17 -6.35
N GLY A 43 3.50 2.65 -6.39
CA GLY A 43 3.93 3.59 -7.42
C GLY A 43 4.12 2.86 -8.75
N ALA A 44 3.18 3.06 -9.68
CA ALA A 44 3.24 2.49 -11.04
C ALA A 44 4.19 3.25 -11.97
N GLY A 45 4.74 4.39 -11.54
CA GLY A 45 5.54 5.31 -12.37
C GLY A 45 4.85 6.64 -12.60
N LEU A 46 5.63 7.66 -12.98
CA LEU A 46 5.12 9.03 -13.20
C LEU A 46 4.48 9.20 -14.60
N GLU A 47 4.91 8.38 -15.56
CA GLU A 47 4.46 8.44 -16.96
C GLU A 47 3.29 7.48 -17.24
N MET A 48 2.74 6.85 -16.20
CA MET A 48 1.63 5.92 -16.36
C MET A 48 0.32 6.66 -16.68
N PRO A 49 -0.52 6.10 -17.58
CA PRO A 49 -1.86 6.60 -17.76
C PRO A 49 -2.67 6.59 -16.46
N SER A 50 -3.76 7.35 -16.43
CA SER A 50 -4.70 7.30 -15.30
C SER A 50 -5.29 5.90 -15.16
N LEU A 51 -5.57 5.44 -13.93
CA LEU A 51 -6.06 4.07 -13.67
C LEU A 51 -7.34 3.67 -14.47
N HIS A 52 -8.15 4.64 -14.89
CA HIS A 52 -9.37 4.40 -15.69
C HIS A 52 -9.18 4.56 -17.22
N SER A 53 -7.96 4.84 -17.67
CA SER A 53 -7.63 4.95 -19.09
C SER A 53 -7.64 3.57 -19.74
N LYS A 54 -8.09 3.49 -21.01
CA LYS A 54 -8.04 2.24 -21.79
C LYS A 54 -6.62 1.84 -22.14
N GLU A 55 -5.72 2.82 -22.11
CA GLU A 55 -4.30 2.72 -22.38
C GLU A 55 -3.51 2.31 -21.13
N TYR A 56 -4.16 2.21 -19.95
CA TYR A 56 -3.51 1.73 -18.74
C TYR A 56 -3.21 0.23 -18.88
N ASP A 57 -1.92 -0.09 -18.86
CA ASP A 57 -1.41 -1.46 -18.75
C ASP A 57 -0.71 -1.61 -17.39
N PHE A 58 -0.99 -2.69 -16.67
CA PHE A 58 -0.46 -2.84 -15.31
C PHE A 58 1.04 -3.19 -15.36
N PRO A 59 1.92 -2.46 -14.64
CA PRO A 59 3.34 -2.73 -14.67
C PRO A 59 3.68 -3.93 -13.77
N ASP A 60 3.81 -5.12 -14.34
CA ASP A 60 4.02 -6.38 -13.61
C ASP A 60 5.17 -6.31 -12.57
N GLU A 61 6.20 -5.50 -12.80
CA GLU A 61 7.33 -5.30 -11.88
C GLU A 61 6.92 -4.78 -10.50
N ILE A 62 5.80 -4.06 -10.36
CA ILE A 62 5.35 -3.54 -9.06
C ILE A 62 4.71 -4.63 -8.20
N THR A 63 4.34 -5.77 -8.79
CA THR A 63 3.73 -6.91 -8.09
C THR A 63 4.61 -7.40 -6.95
N ALA A 64 5.92 -7.58 -7.21
CA ALA A 64 6.86 -8.07 -6.21
C ALA A 64 6.96 -7.10 -5.01
N THR A 65 6.90 -5.79 -5.28
CA THR A 65 6.90 -4.76 -4.22
C THR A 65 5.63 -4.84 -3.37
N GLY A 66 4.46 -4.99 -4.00
CA GLY A 66 3.19 -5.17 -3.29
C GLY A 66 3.19 -6.41 -2.39
N ILE A 67 3.62 -7.55 -2.93
CA ILE A 67 3.73 -8.80 -2.16
C ILE A 67 4.68 -8.63 -0.97
N ALA A 68 5.86 -8.05 -1.18
CA ALA A 68 6.83 -7.84 -0.11
C ALA A 68 6.30 -6.93 1.01
N MET A 69 5.55 -5.88 0.65
CA MET A 69 4.86 -5.01 1.62
C MET A 69 3.80 -5.75 2.42
N TYR A 70 2.91 -6.51 1.76
CA TYR A 70 1.88 -7.29 2.44
C TYR A 70 2.48 -8.34 3.37
N ILE A 71 3.45 -9.13 2.90
CA ILE A 71 4.14 -10.13 3.73
C ILE A 71 4.77 -9.47 4.95
N GLY A 72 5.50 -8.36 4.78
CA GLY A 72 6.13 -7.67 5.89
C GLY A 72 5.14 -7.06 6.90
N LEU A 73 3.98 -6.60 6.43
CA LEU A 73 2.90 -6.12 7.31
C LEU A 73 2.27 -7.27 8.09
N ILE A 74 2.00 -8.41 7.43
CA ILE A 74 1.50 -9.61 8.08
C ILE A 74 2.48 -10.06 9.16
N GLU A 75 3.76 -10.25 8.82
CA GLU A 75 4.82 -10.60 9.77
C GLU A 75 4.86 -9.64 10.97
N GLN A 76 4.79 -8.33 10.70
CA GLN A 76 4.79 -7.31 11.75
C GLN A 76 3.58 -7.48 12.69
N PHE A 77 2.38 -7.66 12.16
CA PHE A 77 1.17 -7.75 12.97
C PHE A 77 0.98 -9.12 13.63
N THR A 78 1.48 -10.21 13.05
CA THR A 78 1.38 -11.54 13.65
C THR A 78 2.47 -11.79 14.68
N SER A 79 3.65 -11.17 14.55
CA SER A 79 4.69 -11.24 15.59
C SER A 79 4.30 -10.44 16.83
N ASP A 80 3.43 -9.43 16.69
CA ASP A 80 2.86 -8.66 17.79
C ASP A 80 1.67 -9.39 18.48
N VAL A 81 1.27 -10.59 18.02
CA VAL A 81 0.14 -11.41 18.56
C VAL A 81 0.63 -12.61 19.40
N GLN A 82 1.95 -12.72 19.65
CA GLN A 82 2.49 -13.62 20.68
C GLN A 82 2.54 -12.89 22.04
N ASP A 83 1.37 -12.70 22.65
CA ASP A 83 1.18 -12.46 24.10
C ASP A 83 -0.19 -12.99 24.53
#